data_AF-A0A485NWG4-F1
#
_entry.id   AF-A0A485NWG4-F1
#
_cell.length_a   1.000
_cell.length_b   1.000
_cell.length_c   1.000
_cell.angle_alpha   90.00
_cell.angle_beta   90.00
_cell.angle_gamma   90.00
#
_symmetry.space_group_name_H-M   'P 1'
#
loop_
_entity.id
_entity.type
_entity.pdbx_description
1 polymer ?
#
loop_
_entity_poly.entity_id
_entity_poly.type
_entity_poly.pdbx_seq_one_letter_code
_entity_poly.pdbx_strand_id
1 'polypeptide(L)'
;AIKGMHVQKTTKYLKDVTLQELCVPFLRYNGGVGRYAQAKQWGLTHSRCPKKSAEFLLHMLKNSGCSAELKGLDIDSLDIEHIQ
;
A
#
# COMPACT_ATOMS: atom_id res chain seq x y z
N ALA A 1 -1.43 0.04 6.76
CA ALA A 1 -2.19 -0.43 5.57
C ALA A 1 -1.50 -1.60 4.89
N ILE A 2 -0.17 -1.55 4.71
CA ILE A 2 0.59 -2.59 3.96
C ILE A 2 1.49 -3.50 4.81
N LYS A 3 1.51 -3.31 6.14
CA LYS A 3 2.28 -4.14 7.06
C LYS A 3 1.72 -5.57 7.07
N GLY A 4 2.58 -6.57 6.95
CA GLY A 4 2.24 -7.99 6.91
C GLY A 4 1.67 -8.48 5.58
N MET A 5 1.83 -7.71 4.49
CA MET A 5 1.42 -8.13 3.15
C MET A 5 2.61 -8.63 2.35
N HIS A 6 2.40 -9.67 1.53
CA HIS A 6 3.35 -10.11 0.51
C HIS A 6 3.69 -8.96 -0.45
N VAL A 7 4.94 -8.92 -0.92
CA VAL A 7 5.43 -7.87 -1.83
C VAL A 7 4.61 -7.79 -3.12
N GLN A 8 4.23 -8.93 -3.70
CA GLN A 8 3.38 -8.97 -4.90
C GLN A 8 2.00 -8.34 -4.66
N LYS A 9 1.34 -8.77 -3.58
CA LYS A 9 0.00 -8.27 -3.20
C LYS A 9 0.04 -6.78 -2.89
N THR A 10 1.09 -6.33 -2.22
CA THR A 10 1.30 -4.91 -1.90
C THR A 10 1.50 -4.08 -3.15
N THR A 11 2.32 -4.55 -4.09
CA THR A 11 2.58 -3.86 -5.35
C THR A 11 1.30 -3.70 -6.17
N LYS A 12 0.48 -4.76 -6.24
CA LYS A 12 -0.84 -4.70 -6.87
C LYS A 12 -1.74 -3.68 -6.19
N TYR A 13 -1.90 -3.79 -4.86
CA TYR A 13 -2.72 -2.87 -4.08
C TYR A 13 -2.33 -1.40 -4.28
N LEU A 14 -1.03 -1.08 -4.26
CA LEU A 14 -0.56 0.28 -4.45
C LEU A 14 -0.79 0.79 -5.89
N LYS A 15 -0.70 -0.07 -6.91
CA LYS A 15 -1.08 0.29 -8.29
C LYS A 15 -2.58 0.59 -8.39
N ASP A 16 -3.42 -0.24 -7.80
CA ASP A 16 -4.88 -0.04 -7.81
C ASP A 16 -5.26 1.28 -7.07
N VAL A 17 -4.50 1.65 -6.03
CA VAL A 17 -4.64 2.96 -5.35
C VAL A 17 -4.23 4.13 -6.26
N THR A 18 -3.18 3.98 -7.09
CA THR A 18 -2.79 5.02 -8.06
C THR A 18 -3.83 5.22 -9.17
N LEU A 19 -4.54 4.15 -9.55
CA LEU A 19 -5.65 4.16 -10.50
C LEU A 19 -6.98 4.61 -9.86
N GLN A 20 -6.99 4.86 -8.55
CA GLN A 20 -8.19 5.21 -7.77
C GLN A 20 -9.27 4.11 -7.74
N GLU A 21 -8.90 2.87 -8.08
CA GLU A 21 -9.79 1.71 -8.01
C GLU A 21 -9.94 1.20 -6.58
N LEU A 22 -8.91 1.38 -5.75
CA LEU A 22 -8.93 1.08 -4.32
C LEU A 22 -8.59 2.30 -3.48
N CYS A 23 -9.21 2.36 -2.29
CA CYS A 23 -8.96 3.42 -1.33
C CYS A 23 -8.11 2.95 -0.15
N VAL A 24 -7.28 3.86 0.36
CA VAL A 24 -6.51 3.69 1.59
C VAL A 24 -7.36 4.15 2.77
N PRO A 25 -7.56 3.32 3.82
CA PRO A 25 -8.28 3.72 5.02
C PRO A 25 -7.46 4.72 5.85
N PHE A 26 -8.09 5.82 6.29
CA PHE A 26 -7.45 6.84 7.13
C PHE A 26 -7.89 6.65 8.58
N LEU A 27 -6.99 6.15 9.43
CA LEU A 27 -7.29 5.77 10.82
C LEU A 27 -7.00 6.85 11.86
N ARG A 28 -5.80 7.45 11.82
CA ARG A 28 -5.33 8.40 12.85
C ARG A 28 -5.52 9.85 12.45
N TYR A 29 -5.09 10.22 11.25
CA TYR A 29 -5.15 11.60 10.74
C TYR A 29 -6.31 11.72 9.76
N ASN A 30 -7.55 11.69 10.27
CA ASN A 30 -8.77 11.67 9.46
C ASN A 30 -9.69 12.89 9.66
N GLY A 31 -9.20 13.97 10.26
CA GLY A 31 -9.93 15.23 10.40
C GLY A 31 -10.27 15.85 9.02
N GLY A 32 -11.53 16.19 8.80
CA GLY A 32 -12.01 16.79 7.54
C GLY A 32 -11.98 15.86 6.32
N VAL A 33 -11.75 14.56 6.51
CA VAL A 33 -11.74 13.58 5.42
C VAL A 33 -13.17 13.23 5.05
N GLY A 34 -13.55 13.49 3.80
CA GLY A 34 -14.85 13.13 3.24
C GLY A 34 -15.08 11.62 3.20
N ARG A 35 -16.35 11.22 3.16
CA ARG A 35 -16.77 9.82 3.11
C ARG A 35 -16.56 9.23 1.71
N TYR A 36 -16.24 7.95 1.63
CA TYR A 36 -16.00 7.27 0.36
C TYR A 36 -16.58 5.85 0.39
N ALA A 37 -17.32 5.45 -0.65
CA ALA A 37 -18.07 4.19 -0.66
C ALA A 37 -17.17 2.95 -0.52
N GLN A 38 -15.98 2.99 -1.11
CA GLN A 38 -15.00 1.89 -1.04
C GLN A 38 -14.41 1.69 0.36
N ALA A 39 -14.57 2.65 1.28
CA ALA A 39 -14.13 2.51 2.67
C ALA A 39 -14.85 1.36 3.39
N LYS A 40 -16.04 0.96 2.89
CA LYS A 40 -16.84 -0.15 3.42
C LYS A 40 -16.07 -1.47 3.45
N GLN A 41 -15.15 -1.71 2.52
CA GLN A 41 -14.31 -2.93 2.52
C GLN A 41 -13.45 -3.05 3.78
N TRP A 42 -13.11 -1.91 4.38
CA TRP A 42 -12.28 -1.79 5.58
C TRP A 42 -13.12 -1.58 6.85
N GLY A 43 -14.46 -1.63 6.75
CA GLY A 43 -15.37 -1.31 7.85
C GLY A 43 -15.35 0.16 8.29
N LEU A 44 -14.84 1.06 7.44
CA LEU A 44 -14.66 2.47 7.75
C LEU A 44 -15.54 3.34 6.87
N THR A 45 -15.76 4.58 7.30
CA THR A 45 -16.51 5.58 6.52
C THR A 45 -15.60 6.53 5.75
N HIS A 46 -14.39 6.77 6.27
CA HIS A 46 -13.45 7.76 5.74
C HIS A 46 -12.24 7.09 5.10
N SER A 47 -11.99 7.39 3.83
CA SER A 47 -10.81 6.93 3.09
C SER A 47 -10.44 7.92 1.99
N ARG A 48 -9.22 7.77 1.45
CA ARG A 48 -8.69 8.55 0.32
C ARG A 48 -7.83 7.68 -0.59
N CYS A 49 -7.56 8.17 -1.79
CA CYS A 49 -6.62 7.56 -2.73
C CYS A 49 -5.37 8.46 -2.89
N PRO A 50 -4.37 8.37 -1.99
CA PRO A 50 -3.19 9.23 -2.02
C PRO A 50 -2.19 8.78 -3.09
N LYS A 51 -2.38 9.27 -4.32
CA LYS A 51 -1.55 8.88 -5.48
C LYS A 51 -0.04 9.08 -5.25
N LYS A 52 0.37 10.29 -4.84
CA LYS A 52 1.79 10.64 -4.63
C LYS A 52 2.49 9.75 -3.61
N SER A 53 1.82 9.44 -2.50
CA SER A 53 2.37 8.57 -1.46
C SER A 53 2.46 7.11 -1.92
N ALA A 54 1.47 6.64 -2.69
CA ALA A 54 1.50 5.28 -3.25
C ALA A 54 2.64 5.11 -4.27
N GLU A 55 2.87 6.10 -5.13
CA GLU A 55 3.99 6.11 -6.09
C GLU A 55 5.35 6.06 -5.38
N PHE A 56 5.52 6.82 -4.29
CA PHE A 56 6.75 6.78 -3.51
C PHE A 56 7.01 5.40 -2.89
N LEU A 57 5.97 4.76 -2.33
CA LEU A 57 6.07 3.41 -1.77
C LEU A 57 6.36 2.36 -2.85
N LEU A 58 5.78 2.48 -4.05
CA LEU A 58 6.10 1.60 -5.18
C LEU A 58 7.59 1.70 -5.58
N HIS A 59 8.13 2.92 -5.60
CA HIS A 59 9.55 3.13 -5.88
C HIS A 59 10.44 2.48 -4.81
N MET A 60 10.08 2.63 -3.53
CA MET A 60 10.81 2.00 -2.42
C MET A 60 10.78 0.48 -2.51
N LEU A 61 9.63 -0.13 -2.78
CA LEU A 61 9.48 -1.57 -2.96
C LEU A 61 10.29 -2.11 -4.14
N LYS A 62 10.37 -1.36 -5.24
CA LYS A 62 11.21 -1.74 -6.39
C LYS A 62 12.69 -1.82 -5.99
N ASN A 63 13.18 -0.83 -5.25
CA ASN A 63 14.56 -0.81 -4.77
C ASN A 63 14.84 -1.95 -3.78
N SER A 64 13.91 -2.21 -2.85
CA SER A 64 14.00 -3.34 -1.92
C SER A 64 13.98 -4.69 -2.64
N GLY A 65 13.18 -4.83 -3.70
CA GLY A 65 13.17 -6.00 -4.58
C GLY A 65 14.52 -6.25 -5.25
N CYS A 66 15.10 -5.23 -5.89
CA CYS A 66 16.44 -5.35 -6.48
C CYS A 66 17.52 -5.71 -5.44
N SER A 67 17.38 -5.20 -4.22
CA SER A 67 18.30 -5.54 -3.11
C SER A 67 18.14 -6.99 -2.64
N ALA A 68 16.92 -7.54 -2.70
CA ALA A 68 16.63 -8.93 -2.36
C ALA A 68 17.12 -9.90 -3.46
N GLU A 69 16.90 -9.55 -4.74
CA GLU A 69 17.44 -10.29 -5.89
C GLU A 69 18.96 -10.40 -5.82
N LEU A 70 19.64 -9.29 -5.51
CA LEU A 70 21.10 -9.28 -5.36
C LEU A 70 21.58 -10.18 -4.21
N LYS A 71 20.74 -10.42 -3.21
CA LYS A 71 21.02 -11.35 -2.10
C LYS A 71 20.60 -12.80 -2.40
N GLY A 72 20.05 -13.07 -3.58
CA GLY A 72 19.56 -14.40 -3.96
C GLY A 72 18.29 -14.82 -3.21
N LEU A 73 17.53 -13.87 -2.69
CA LEU A 73 16.24 -14.14 -2.04
C LEU A 73 15.14 -14.23 -3.09
N ASP A 74 14.21 -15.17 -2.90
CA ASP A 74 12.99 -15.24 -3.70
C ASP A 74 12.06 -14.08 -3.33
N ILE A 75 11.72 -13.23 -4.30
CA ILE A 75 10.90 -12.02 -4.10
C ILE A 75 9.46 -12.39 -3.74
N ASP A 76 8.98 -13.53 -4.24
CA ASP A 76 7.57 -13.90 -4.16
C ASP A 76 7.17 -14.37 -2.77
N SER A 77 8.12 -14.90 -2.01
CA SER A 77 7.98 -15.29 -0.60
C SER A 77 8.25 -14.16 0.39
N LEU A 78 8.59 -12.94 -0.07
CA LEU A 78 8.86 -11.81 0.82
C LEU A 78 7.59 -11.15 1.36
N ASP A 79 7.65 -10.80 2.63
CA ASP A 79 6.62 -10.06 3.36
C ASP A 79 7.15 -8.74 3.94
N ILE A 80 6.28 -7.73 4.03
CA ILE A 80 6.63 -6.44 4.63
C ILE A 80 6.42 -6.52 6.14
N GLU A 81 7.48 -6.79 6.89
CA GLU A 81 7.40 -6.90 8.35
C GLU A 81 7.29 -5.52 9.04
N HIS A 82 8.11 -4.55 8.64
CA HIS A 82 8.26 -3.27 9.33
C HIS A 82 8.16 -2.07 8.39
N ILE A 83 7.44 -1.03 8.82
CA ILE A 83 7.26 0.24 8.10
C ILE A 83 7.07 1.38 9.12
N GLN A 84 7.72 2.53 8.88
CA GLN A 84 7.66 3.73 9.73
C GLN A 84 7.33 4.98 8.92
#